data_AF-A0A139CPL3-F1
#
_entry.id   AF-A0A139CPL3-F1
#
_cell.length_a   1.000
_cell.length_b   1.000
_cell.length_c   1.000
_cell.angle_alpha   90.00
_cell.angle_beta   90.00
_cell.angle_gamma   90.00
#
_symmetry.space_group_name_H-M   'P 1'
#
loop_
_entity.id
_entity.type
_entity.pdbx_description
1 polymer ?
#
loop_
_entity_poly.entity_id
_entity_poly.type
_entity_poly.pdbx_seq_one_letter_code
_entity_poly.pdbx_strand_id
1 'polypeptide(L)' 'MFHKPEMMDALADYESARYVIFGVPFDGTSSFRSGSRWAPDAMRQASENF' A
#
# COMPACT_ATOMS: atom_id res chain seq x y z
N MET A 1 16.56 11.92 1.90
CA MET A 1 15.17 12.15 2.36
C MET A 1 14.49 10.79 2.35
N PHE A 2 14.14 10.26 3.52
CA PHE A 2 13.55 8.91 3.60
C PHE A 2 12.05 9.04 3.32
N HIS A 3 11.60 8.51 2.18
CA HIS A 3 10.17 8.35 1.89
C HIS A 3 9.67 7.13 2.65
N LYS A 4 8.68 7.32 3.52
CA LYS A 4 7.95 6.22 4.17
C LYS A 4 6.83 5.80 3.23
N PRO A 5 6.77 4.53 2.79
CA PRO A 5 5.74 4.06 1.90
C PRO A 5 4.47 3.80 2.71
N GLU A 6 3.77 4.87 3.07
CA GLU A 6 2.49 4.91 3.78
C GLU A 6 1.42 5.49 2.84
N MET A 7 0.14 5.30 3.14
CA MET A 7 -0.91 6.04 2.44
C MET A 7 -0.90 7.49 2.93
N MET A 8 -1.06 8.47 2.04
CA MET A 8 -0.91 9.90 2.33
C MET A 8 -1.67 10.37 3.60
N ASP A 9 -2.91 9.90 3.79
CA ASP A 9 -3.77 10.30 4.91
C ASP A 9 -3.81 9.29 6.07
N ALA A 10 -2.95 8.27 6.08
CA ALA A 10 -2.87 7.28 7.16
C ALA A 10 -2.10 7.83 8.39
N LEU A 11 -2.61 8.91 8.97
CA LEU A 11 -1.93 9.67 10.02
C LEU A 11 -2.11 9.11 11.44
N ALA A 12 -3.13 8.27 11.65
CA ALA A 12 -3.42 7.68 12.95
C ALA A 12 -2.50 6.48 13.26
N ASP A 13 -2.19 6.28 14.53
CA ASP A 13 -1.57 5.03 15.00
C ASP A 13 -2.57 3.86 14.94
N TYR A 14 -2.06 2.64 15.13
CA TYR A 14 -2.86 1.42 14.96
C TYR A 14 -4.04 1.35 15.95
N GLU A 15 -3.83 1.79 17.19
CA GLU A 15 -4.81 1.71 18.28
C GLU A 15 -5.90 2.78 18.18
N SER A 16 -5.60 3.97 17.65
CA SER A 16 -6.57 5.06 17.45
C SER A 16 -7.26 5.04 16.09
N ALA A 17 -6.72 4.29 15.12
CA ALA A 17 -7.26 4.23 13.77
C ALA A 17 -8.67 3.62 13.73
N ARG A 18 -9.61 4.34 13.10
CA ARG A 18 -10.92 3.78 12.75
C ARG A 18 -10.82 2.74 11.63
N TYR A 19 -9.86 2.91 10.73
CA TYR A 19 -9.62 2.04 9.59
C TYR A 19 -8.13 1.72 9.52
N VAL A 20 -7.80 0.43 9.37
CA VAL A 20 -6.43 -0.03 9.18
C VAL A 20 -6.28 -0.54 7.76
N ILE A 21 -5.29 0.00 7.04
CA ILE A 21 -4.92 -0.42 5.68
C ILE A 21 -3.61 -1.20 5.77
N PHE A 22 -3.58 -2.41 5.21
CA PHE A 22 -2.37 -3.21 5.10
C PHE A 22 -2.27 -3.84 3.71
N GLY A 23 -1.05 -4.13 3.27
CA GLY A 23 -0.77 -4.72 1.96
C GLY A 23 -0.19 -6.12 2.09
N VAL A 24 -0.65 -7.06 1.26
CA VAL A 24 -0.10 -8.41 1.14
C VAL A 24 0.49 -8.56 -0.26
N PRO A 25 1.82 -8.41 -0.45
CA PRO A 25 2.45 -8.42 -1.76
C PRO A 25 2.66 -9.85 -2.28
N PHE A 26 1.57 -10.55 -2.59
CA PHE A 26 1.59 -11.92 -3.09
C PHE A 26 1.02 -12.01 -4.51
N ASP A 27 1.72 -12.72 -5.39
CA ASP A 27 1.20 -13.11 -6.70
C ASP A 27 1.69 -14.51 -7.14
N GLY A 28 2.15 -15.34 -6.20
CA GLY A 28 2.89 -16.58 -6.50
C GLY A 28 2.09 -17.64 -7.26
N THR A 29 0.79 -17.44 -7.46
CA THR A 29 -0.12 -18.32 -8.20
C THR A 29 -0.67 -17.68 -9.49
N SER A 30 -0.23 -16.46 -9.83
CA SER A 30 -0.67 -15.75 -11.04
C SER A 30 -0.06 -16.39 -12.30
N SER A 31 -0.89 -16.66 -13.33
CA SER A 31 -0.46 -17.39 -14.53
C SER A 31 -0.36 -16.55 -15.81
N PHE A 32 -1.23 -15.55 -16.00
CA PHE A 32 -1.27 -14.74 -17.23
C PHE A 32 -0.48 -13.43 -17.09
N ARG A 33 -0.73 -12.65 -16.04
CA ARG A 33 -0.03 -11.39 -15.75
C ARG A 33 0.42 -11.37 -14.30
N SER A 34 1.73 -11.48 -14.09
CA SER A 34 2.37 -11.24 -12.79
C SER A 34 2.50 -9.75 -12.52
N GLY A 35 2.70 -9.39 -11.26
CA GLY A 35 3.00 -8.02 -10.82
C GLY A 35 2.06 -7.47 -9.75
N SER A 36 0.98 -8.18 -9.39
CA SER A 36 0.05 -7.71 -8.34
C SER A 36 0.73 -7.55 -6.97
N ARG A 37 1.86 -8.23 -6.73
CA ARG A 37 2.71 -8.02 -5.55
C ARG A 37 3.18 -6.57 -5.39
N TRP A 38 3.28 -5.80 -6.48
CA TRP A 38 3.68 -4.40 -6.49
C TRP A 38 2.52 -3.42 -6.29
N ALA A 39 1.27 -3.90 -6.36
CA ALA A 39 0.09 -3.06 -6.25
C ALA A 39 0.03 -2.27 -4.93
N PRO A 40 0.34 -2.84 -3.74
CA PRO A 40 0.28 -2.07 -2.50
C PRO A 40 1.21 -0.85 -2.51
N ASP A 41 2.39 -0.96 -3.12
CA ASP A 41 3.34 0.14 -3.21
C ASP A 41 2.89 1.21 -4.22
N ALA A 42 2.46 0.77 -5.41
CA ALA A 42 1.93 1.65 -6.44
C ALA A 42 0.70 2.44 -5.96
N MET A 43 -0.19 1.83 -5.17
CA MET A 43 -1.35 2.51 -4.58
C MET A 43 -0.94 3.61 -3.59
N ARG A 44 0.10 3.40 -2.79
CA ARG A 44 0.60 4.41 -1.84
C ARG A 44 1.22 5.60 -2.57
N GLN A 45 2.06 5.33 -3.56
CA GLN A 45 2.64 6.39 -4.40
C GLN A 45 1.55 7.19 -5.12
N ALA A 46 0.53 6.52 -5.66
CA ALA A 46 -0.58 7.19 -6.34
C ALA A 46 -1.44 8.05 -5.38
N SER A 47 -1.49 7.71 -4.08
CA SER A 47 -2.26 8.46 -3.09
C SER A 47 -1.74 9.87 -2.83
N GLU A 48 -0.48 10.16 -3.18
CA GLU A 48 0.12 11.49 -3.03
C GLU A 48 -0.27 12.47 -4.15
N ASN A 49 -0.86 11.97 -5.25
CA ASN A 49 -1.20 12.77 -6.41
C ASN A 49 -2.65 13.31 -6.31
N PHE A 50 -2.80 14.48 -5.68
CA PHE A 50 -4.06 15.19 -5.48
C PHE A 50 -4.34 16.25 -6.56
#